data_AF-A0A9D9SEJ3-F1
#
_entry.id   AF-A0A9D9SEJ3-F1
#
_cell.length_a   1.000
_cell.length_b   1.000
_cell.length_c   1.000
_cell.angle_alpha   90.00
_cell.angle_beta   90.00
_cell.angle_gamma   90.00
#
_symmetry.space_group_name_H-M   'P 1'
#
loop_
_entity.id
_entity.type
_entity.pdbx_description
1 polymer ?
#
loop_
_entity_poly.entity_id
_entity_poly.type
_entity_poly.pdbx_seq_one_letter_code
_entity_poly.pdbx_strand_id
1 'polypeptide(L)'
;MDELDPELSRAVDVRYRRTVRTYFLFILVSAATAVAGSMMVPPVSSAGTTVTMPIWVLVFFLAVSAIVARRFLTRWERLRDIKLLRGFEGLLSALQFNIIAISAMSLLIVVAGVASGIYSADRGDVFRSVVISLIVFALNFPRLSTWKTIASNLKDV
;
A
#
# COMPACT_ATOMS: atom_id res chain seq x y z
N MET A 1 10.61 26.29 11.05
CA MET A 1 10.51 25.35 9.91
C MET A 1 11.55 25.83 8.94
N ASP A 2 12.74 25.23 8.94
CA ASP A 2 13.78 25.63 8.00
C ASP A 2 13.28 25.36 6.58
N GLU A 3 13.35 26.41 5.76
CA GLU A 3 12.92 26.38 4.38
C GLU A 3 13.82 25.38 3.64
N LEU A 4 13.22 24.30 3.15
CA LEU A 4 13.95 23.31 2.36
C LEU A 4 14.58 24.03 1.17
N ASP A 5 15.84 23.72 0.87
CA ASP A 5 16.51 24.27 -0.32
C ASP A 5 15.60 24.08 -1.54
N PRO A 6 15.35 25.11 -2.37
CA PRO A 6 14.48 25.01 -3.53
C PRO A 6 14.82 23.85 -4.47
N GLU A 7 16.09 23.45 -4.59
CA GLU A 7 16.48 22.28 -5.38
C GLU A 7 16.03 20.98 -4.72
N LEU A 8 16.22 20.85 -3.41
CA LEU A 8 15.80 19.68 -2.63
C LEU A 8 14.27 19.53 -2.63
N SER A 9 13.54 20.64 -2.52
CA SER A 9 12.07 20.62 -2.55
C SER A 9 11.56 20.13 -3.90
N ARG A 10 12.17 20.59 -5.00
CA ARG A 10 11.83 20.11 -6.35
C ARG A 10 12.08 18.62 -6.50
N ALA A 11 13.21 18.11 -5.99
CA ALA A 11 13.53 16.68 -6.04
C ALA A 11 12.49 15.83 -5.28
N VAL A 12 12.11 16.27 -4.07
CA VAL A 12 11.05 15.64 -3.27
C VAL A 12 9.72 15.65 -4.03
N ASP A 13 9.31 16.79 -4.60
CA ASP A 13 8.03 16.94 -5.29
C ASP A 13 7.95 16.09 -6.58
N VAL A 14 9.03 15.95 -7.33
CA VAL A 14 9.09 15.08 -8.52
C VAL A 14 8.94 13.60 -8.13
N ARG A 15 9.71 13.14 -7.14
CA ARG A 15 9.62 11.75 -6.66
C ARG A 15 8.29 11.43 -6.00
N TYR A 16 7.75 12.37 -5.24
CA TYR A 16 6.43 12.27 -4.63
C TYR A 16 5.34 12.11 -5.70
N ARG A 17 5.31 12.97 -6.72
CA ARG A 17 4.32 12.88 -7.81
C ARG A 17 4.38 11.54 -8.54
N ARG A 18 5.58 11.03 -8.80
CA ARG A 18 5.75 9.69 -9.41
C ARG A 18 5.19 8.60 -8.49
N THR A 19 5.49 8.67 -7.20
CA THR A 19 5.00 7.70 -6.21
C THR A 19 3.48 7.73 -6.08
N VAL A 20 2.88 8.92 -6.03
CA VAL A 20 1.42 9.11 -5.98
C VAL A 20 0.76 8.54 -7.22
N ARG A 21 1.31 8.77 -8.42
CA ARG A 21 0.80 8.16 -9.65
C ARG A 21 0.85 6.63 -9.58
N THR A 22 1.97 6.05 -9.17
CA THR A 22 2.08 4.59 -9.00
C THR A 22 1.10 4.06 -7.96
N TYR A 23 0.92 4.77 -6.86
CA TYR A 23 -0.03 4.42 -5.80
C TYR A 23 -1.48 4.42 -6.31
N PHE A 24 -1.90 5.44 -7.06
CA PHE A 24 -3.22 5.46 -7.69
C PHE A 24 -3.38 4.37 -8.76
N LEU A 25 -2.32 4.04 -9.50
CA LEU A 25 -2.34 2.89 -10.43
C LEU A 25 -2.62 1.58 -9.67
N PHE A 26 -2.06 1.38 -8.48
CA PHE A 26 -2.39 0.20 -7.66
C PHE A 26 -3.86 0.18 -7.22
N ILE A 27 -4.44 1.33 -6.89
CA ILE A 27 -5.89 1.41 -6.58
C ILE A 27 -6.72 1.04 -7.81
N LEU A 28 -6.38 1.58 -8.98
CA LEU A 28 -7.09 1.28 -10.24
C LEU A 28 -6.96 -0.20 -10.63
N VAL A 29 -5.76 -0.77 -10.52
CA VAL A 29 -5.52 -2.20 -10.77
C VAL A 29 -6.33 -3.05 -9.77
N SER A 30 -6.36 -2.67 -8.50
CA SER A 30 -7.16 -3.37 -7.49
C SER A 30 -8.65 -3.33 -7.83
N ALA A 31 -9.17 -2.18 -8.24
CA ALA A 31 -10.56 -2.05 -8.68
C ALA A 31 -10.85 -2.91 -9.93
N ALA A 32 -9.96 -2.88 -10.93
CA ALA A 32 -10.09 -3.69 -12.13
C ALA A 32 -10.07 -5.20 -11.82
N THR A 33 -9.16 -5.64 -10.93
CA THR A 33 -9.09 -7.03 -10.46
C THR A 33 -10.38 -7.43 -9.74
N ALA A 34 -10.95 -6.56 -8.91
CA ALA A 34 -12.20 -6.84 -8.22
C ALA A 34 -13.39 -6.96 -9.19
N VAL A 35 -13.49 -6.06 -10.17
CA VAL A 35 -14.53 -6.11 -11.20
C VAL A 35 -14.40 -7.41 -12.01
N ALA A 36 -13.21 -7.69 -12.56
CA ALA A 36 -12.97 -8.91 -13.32
C ALA A 36 -13.26 -10.16 -12.47
N GLY A 37 -12.77 -10.20 -11.23
CA GLY A 37 -13.01 -11.30 -10.30
C GLY A 37 -14.50 -11.50 -9.99
N SER A 38 -15.26 -10.44 -9.80
CA SER A 38 -16.70 -10.52 -9.52
C SER A 38 -17.51 -11.13 -10.67
N MET A 39 -17.05 -10.96 -11.92
CA MET A 39 -17.66 -11.57 -13.11
C MET A 39 -17.34 -13.07 -13.21
N MET A 40 -16.26 -13.52 -12.60
CA MET A 40 -15.85 -14.94 -12.57
C MET A 40 -16.49 -15.73 -11.42
N VAL A 41 -17.16 -15.07 -10.48
CA VAL A 41 -17.84 -15.74 -9.35
C VAL A 41 -19.03 -16.56 -9.88
N PRO A 42 -19.07 -17.88 -9.63
CA PRO A 42 -20.17 -18.74 -10.06
C PRO A 42 -21.51 -18.30 -9.46
N PRO A 43 -22.63 -18.42 -10.19
CA PRO A 43 -23.94 -18.00 -9.69
C PRO A 43 -24.57 -18.99 -8.69
N VAL A 44 -23.95 -20.15 -8.45
CA VAL A 44 -24.53 -21.26 -7.67
C VAL A 44 -23.73 -21.47 -6.38
N SER A 45 -24.39 -21.33 -5.25
CA SER A 45 -23.80 -21.48 -3.91
C SER A 45 -23.73 -22.96 -3.50
N SER A 46 -22.56 -23.59 -3.61
CA SER A 46 -22.36 -24.92 -3.02
C SER A 46 -20.89 -25.26 -2.77
N ALA A 47 -20.18 -24.43 -2.01
CA ALA A 47 -18.85 -24.77 -1.53
C ALA A 47 -18.71 -24.41 -0.05
N GLY A 48 -18.36 -25.44 0.73
CA GLY A 48 -18.36 -25.42 2.18
C GLY A 48 -17.41 -24.39 2.78
N THR A 49 -17.79 -23.88 3.94
CA THR A 49 -17.13 -22.89 4.82
C THR A 49 -15.65 -23.18 5.13
N THR A 50 -15.14 -24.35 4.77
CA THR A 50 -13.82 -24.86 5.15
C THR A 50 -12.65 -24.15 4.45
N VAL A 51 -12.81 -23.68 3.20
CA VAL A 51 -11.69 -23.06 2.43
C VAL A 51 -11.67 -21.54 2.57
N THR A 52 -12.78 -20.90 2.92
CA THR A 52 -12.89 -19.44 3.03
C THR A 52 -12.20 -18.90 4.28
N MET A 53 -12.24 -19.63 5.40
CA MET A 53 -11.70 -19.17 6.67
C MET A 53 -10.18 -18.92 6.64
N PRO A 54 -9.32 -19.82 6.09
CA PRO A 54 -7.89 -19.52 5.92
C PRO A 54 -7.60 -18.29 5.05
N ILE A 55 -8.40 -18.04 4.01
CA ILE A 55 -8.24 -16.86 3.14
C ILE A 55 -8.52 -15.57 3.92
N TRP A 56 -9.56 -15.57 4.75
CA TRP A 56 -9.88 -14.43 5.60
C TRP A 56 -8.81 -14.16 6.68
N VAL A 57 -8.21 -15.23 7.23
CA VAL A 57 -7.04 -15.10 8.11
C VAL A 57 -5.86 -14.46 7.37
N LEU A 58 -5.59 -14.88 6.13
CA LEU A 58 -4.55 -14.25 5.29
C LEU A 58 -4.85 -12.77 5.02
N VAL A 59 -6.09 -12.42 4.66
CA VAL A 59 -6.52 -11.02 4.47
C VAL A 59 -6.27 -10.18 5.71
N PHE A 60 -6.61 -10.70 6.89
CA PHE A 60 -6.36 -10.03 8.16
C PHE A 60 -4.86 -9.78 8.38
N PHE A 61 -4.01 -10.80 8.21
CA PHE A 61 -2.57 -10.65 8.36
C PHE A 61 -1.96 -9.70 7.33
N LEU A 62 -2.44 -9.68 6.08
CA LEU A 62 -2.02 -8.72 5.06
C LEU A 62 -2.39 -7.28 5.46
N ALA A 63 -3.61 -7.06 5.96
CA ALA A 63 -4.05 -5.74 6.40
C ALA A 63 -3.24 -5.23 7.60
N VAL A 64 -3.06 -6.07 8.62
CA VAL A 64 -2.27 -5.74 9.81
C VAL A 64 -0.80 -5.51 9.43
N SER A 65 -0.22 -6.41 8.64
CA SER A 65 1.19 -6.28 8.23
C SER A 65 1.42 -5.04 7.37
N ALA A 66 0.48 -4.61 6.52
CA ALA A 66 0.59 -3.35 5.78
C ALA A 66 0.68 -2.13 6.72
N ILE A 67 -0.17 -2.07 7.75
CA ILE A 67 -0.19 -1.00 8.75
C ILE A 67 1.09 -1.01 9.59
N VAL A 68 1.49 -2.19 10.06
CA VAL A 68 2.71 -2.39 10.85
C VAL A 68 3.94 -2.05 10.01
N ALA A 69 4.01 -2.54 8.77
CA ALA A 69 5.08 -2.26 7.83
C ALA A 69 5.23 -0.77 7.58
N ARG A 70 4.14 -0.01 7.39
CA ARG A 70 4.22 1.46 7.30
C ARG A 70 4.96 2.04 8.49
N ARG A 71 4.56 1.67 9.71
CA ARG A 71 5.19 2.18 10.95
C ARG A 71 6.68 1.84 11.04
N PHE A 72 7.08 0.63 10.66
CA PHE A 72 8.48 0.19 10.70
C PHE A 72 9.33 0.80 9.58
N LEU A 73 8.80 0.86 8.36
CA LEU A 73 9.48 1.38 7.17
C LEU A 73 9.72 2.89 7.26
N THR A 74 8.89 3.62 8.01
CA THR A 74 9.02 5.06 8.22
C THR A 74 9.64 5.42 9.58
N ARG A 75 10.27 4.48 10.29
CA ARG A 75 10.99 4.81 11.53
C ARG A 75 12.16 5.75 11.24
N TRP A 76 12.29 6.76 12.08
CA TRP A 76 13.30 7.80 11.94
C TRP A 76 14.72 7.25 11.86
N GLU A 77 15.07 6.36 12.79
CA GLU A 77 16.39 5.70 12.86
C GLU A 77 16.76 5.05 11.53
N ARG A 78 15.85 4.23 10.99
CA ARG A 78 16.07 3.55 9.72
C ARG A 78 16.23 4.52 8.54
N LEU A 79 15.41 5.57 8.48
CA LEU A 79 15.50 6.56 7.40
C LEU A 79 16.80 7.37 7.49
N ARG A 80 17.24 7.68 8.71
CA ARG A 80 18.54 8.31 8.98
C ARG A 80 19.68 7.42 8.52
N ASP A 81 19.67 6.14 8.89
CA ASP A 81 20.72 5.19 8.50
C ASP A 81 20.78 5.03 6.98
N ILE A 82 19.64 4.99 6.30
CA ILE A 82 19.57 4.95 4.84
C ILE A 82 20.18 6.23 4.23
N LYS A 83 19.89 7.41 4.80
CA LYS A 83 20.51 8.66 4.32
C LYS A 83 22.03 8.60 4.49
N LEU A 84 22.52 8.21 5.66
CA LEU A 84 23.95 8.15 5.96
C LEU A 84 24.69 7.19 5.01
N LEU A 85 24.07 6.07 4.65
CA LEU A 85 24.68 5.05 3.80
C LEU A 85 24.54 5.32 2.30
N ARG A 86 23.42 5.91 1.85
CA ARG A 86 23.05 6.00 0.43
C ARG A 86 22.76 7.43 -0.04
N GLY A 87 22.99 8.42 0.81
CA GLY A 87 22.69 9.81 0.55
C GLY A 87 21.19 10.11 0.46
N PHE A 88 20.90 11.33 0.02
CA PHE A 88 19.52 11.83 -0.07
C PHE A 88 18.71 11.15 -1.19
N GLU A 89 19.34 10.80 -2.31
CA GLU A 89 18.66 10.03 -3.36
C GLU A 89 18.25 8.64 -2.89
N GLY A 90 19.10 7.98 -2.09
CA GLY A 90 18.80 6.70 -1.47
C GLY A 90 17.61 6.77 -0.51
N LEU A 91 17.51 7.85 0.27
CA LEU A 91 16.37 8.13 1.15
C LEU A 91 15.06 8.27 0.35
N LEU A 92 15.04 9.10 -0.69
CA LEU A 92 13.84 9.30 -1.53
C LEU A 92 13.42 8.01 -2.24
N SER A 93 14.39 7.24 -2.73
CA SER A 93 14.14 5.93 -3.34
C SER A 93 13.54 4.94 -2.34
N ALA A 94 14.04 4.92 -1.10
CA ALA A 94 13.50 4.08 -0.04
C ALA A 94 12.06 4.47 0.33
N LEU A 95 11.76 5.76 0.46
CA LEU A 95 10.39 6.24 0.71
C LEU A 95 9.43 5.80 -0.40
N GLN A 96 9.84 5.95 -1.66
CA GLN A 96 9.08 5.48 -2.82
C GLN A 96 8.84 3.96 -2.76
N PHE A 97 9.90 3.19 -2.55
CA PHE A 97 9.84 1.73 -2.49
C PHE A 97 8.90 1.24 -1.36
N ASN A 98 9.00 1.84 -0.18
CA ASN A 98 8.17 1.49 0.98
C ASN A 98 6.67 1.66 0.66
N ILE A 99 6.29 2.75 0.00
CA ILE A 99 4.89 3.00 -0.38
C ILE A 99 4.42 2.01 -1.45
N ILE A 100 5.26 1.68 -2.43
CA ILE A 100 4.94 0.67 -3.45
C ILE A 100 4.74 -0.70 -2.80
N ALA A 101 5.62 -1.11 -1.89
CA ALA A 101 5.52 -2.38 -1.17
C ALA A 101 4.19 -2.50 -0.40
N ILE A 102 3.79 -1.45 0.34
CA ILE A 102 2.52 -1.42 1.07
C ILE A 102 1.31 -1.43 0.11
N SER A 103 1.42 -0.75 -1.03
CA SER A 103 0.38 -0.75 -2.07
C SER A 103 0.20 -2.14 -2.67
N ALA A 104 1.29 -2.88 -2.88
CA ALA A 104 1.24 -4.26 -3.37
C ALA A 104 0.54 -5.19 -2.36
N MET A 105 0.74 -5.01 -1.05
CA MET A 105 0.00 -5.76 -0.02
C MET A 105 -1.50 -5.49 -0.09
N SER A 106 -1.89 -4.25 -0.39
CA SER A 106 -3.30 -3.86 -0.54
C SER A 106 -3.93 -4.51 -1.79
N LEU A 107 -3.17 -4.67 -2.87
CA LEU A 107 -3.61 -5.43 -4.05
C LEU A 107 -3.78 -6.92 -3.73
N LEU A 108 -2.85 -7.52 -2.96
CA LEU A 108 -2.95 -8.92 -2.54
C LEU A 108 -4.21 -9.21 -1.71
N ILE A 109 -4.69 -8.24 -0.92
CA ILE A 109 -5.98 -8.36 -0.20
C ILE A 109 -7.13 -8.55 -1.19
N VAL A 110 -7.16 -7.78 -2.28
CA VAL A 110 -8.22 -7.93 -3.30
C VAL A 110 -8.11 -9.26 -4.01
N VAL A 111 -6.90 -9.69 -4.39
CA VAL A 111 -6.67 -11.00 -5.00
C VAL A 111 -7.17 -12.13 -4.09
N ALA A 112 -6.85 -12.07 -2.80
CA ALA A 112 -7.32 -13.04 -1.82
C ALA A 112 -8.86 -13.03 -1.70
N GLY A 113 -9.49 -11.86 -1.67
CA GLY A 113 -10.95 -11.78 -1.63
C GLY A 113 -11.64 -12.25 -2.91
N VAL A 114 -11.03 -12.02 -4.08
CA VAL A 114 -11.50 -12.60 -5.35
C VAL A 114 -11.42 -14.13 -5.29
N ALA A 115 -10.31 -14.69 -4.81
CA ALA A 115 -10.20 -16.12 -4.58
C ALA A 115 -11.28 -16.63 -3.62
N SER A 116 -11.52 -15.94 -2.50
CA SER A 116 -12.60 -16.28 -1.56
C SER A 116 -13.96 -16.25 -2.24
N GLY A 117 -14.26 -15.22 -3.03
CA GLY A 117 -15.52 -15.10 -3.77
C GLY A 117 -15.73 -16.22 -4.78
N ILE A 118 -14.69 -16.63 -5.50
CA ILE A 118 -14.74 -17.76 -6.44
C ILE A 118 -15.00 -19.07 -5.69
N TYR A 119 -14.27 -19.32 -4.59
CA TYR A 119 -14.41 -20.56 -3.81
C TYR A 119 -15.71 -20.63 -3.02
N SER A 120 -16.25 -19.51 -2.54
CA SER A 120 -17.50 -19.48 -1.79
C SER A 120 -18.74 -19.34 -2.67
N ALA A 121 -18.55 -18.96 -3.94
CA ALA A 121 -19.59 -18.45 -4.82
C ALA A 121 -20.36 -17.24 -4.22
N ASP A 122 -19.73 -16.48 -3.32
CA ASP A 122 -20.30 -15.28 -2.71
C ASP A 122 -19.59 -14.02 -3.22
N ARG A 123 -20.33 -13.19 -3.97
CA ARG A 123 -19.83 -11.87 -4.42
C ARG A 123 -19.60 -10.90 -3.26
N GLY A 124 -20.24 -11.13 -2.12
CA GLY A 124 -20.04 -10.38 -0.88
C GLY A 124 -18.59 -10.42 -0.40
N ASP A 125 -17.88 -11.53 -0.60
CA ASP A 125 -16.47 -11.65 -0.21
C ASP A 125 -15.55 -10.77 -1.05
N VAL A 126 -15.82 -10.66 -2.35
CA VAL A 126 -15.11 -9.73 -3.24
C VAL A 126 -15.35 -8.29 -2.80
N PHE A 127 -16.61 -7.94 -2.51
CA PHE A 127 -16.95 -6.58 -2.08
C PHE A 127 -16.28 -6.21 -0.75
N ARG A 128 -16.33 -7.11 0.25
CA ARG A 128 -15.69 -6.90 1.56
C ARG A 128 -14.17 -6.72 1.43
N SER A 129 -13.50 -7.50 0.59
CA SER A 129 -12.05 -7.37 0.39
C SER A 129 -11.67 -6.05 -0.27
N VAL A 130 -12.49 -5.55 -1.20
CA VAL A 130 -12.31 -4.22 -1.80
C VAL A 130 -12.43 -3.14 -0.73
N VAL A 131 -13.45 -3.20 0.12
CA VAL A 131 -13.63 -2.24 1.22
C VAL A 131 -12.40 -2.26 2.15
N ILE A 132 -11.92 -3.44 2.53
CA ILE A 132 -10.72 -3.58 3.36
C ILE A 132 -9.50 -3.02 2.66
N SER A 133 -9.28 -3.35 1.39
CA SER A 133 -8.16 -2.84 0.59
C SER A 133 -8.20 -1.31 0.50
N LEU A 134 -9.36 -0.71 0.28
CA LEU A 134 -9.54 0.75 0.26
C LEU A 134 -9.22 1.39 1.62
N ILE A 135 -9.60 0.75 2.73
CA ILE A 135 -9.22 1.19 4.08
C ILE A 135 -7.70 1.13 4.23
N VAL A 136 -7.06 0.03 3.84
CA VAL A 136 -5.60 -0.10 3.91
C VAL A 136 -4.93 0.96 3.05
N PHE A 137 -5.40 1.20 1.83
CA PHE A 137 -4.92 2.29 1.00
C PHE A 137 -5.05 3.63 1.74
N ALA A 138 -6.26 4.02 2.16
CA ALA A 138 -6.51 5.29 2.83
C ALA A 138 -5.61 5.49 4.07
N LEU A 139 -5.50 4.46 4.91
CA LEU A 139 -4.62 4.45 6.09
C LEU A 139 -3.13 4.51 5.74
N ASN A 140 -2.74 4.15 4.51
CA ASN A 140 -1.36 4.15 4.02
C ASN A 140 -1.05 5.27 3.02
N PHE A 141 -1.96 6.23 2.83
CA PHE A 141 -1.80 7.29 1.83
C PHE A 141 -0.50 8.10 2.02
N PRO A 142 0.30 8.29 0.94
CA PRO A 142 1.53 9.05 0.99
C PRO A 142 1.24 10.56 1.09
N ARG A 143 1.50 11.15 2.26
CA ARG A 143 1.31 12.59 2.48
C ARG A 143 2.58 13.36 2.13
N LEU A 144 2.45 14.40 1.30
CA LEU A 144 3.57 15.25 0.91
C LEU A 144 4.21 15.94 2.13
N SER A 145 3.40 16.36 3.11
CA SER A 145 3.88 16.97 4.34
C SER A 145 4.86 16.06 5.08
N THR A 146 4.55 14.77 5.22
CA THR A 146 5.44 13.79 5.85
C THR A 146 6.76 13.65 5.09
N TRP A 147 6.73 13.64 3.76
CA TRP A 147 7.95 13.59 2.95
C TRP A 147 8.82 14.82 3.15
N LYS A 148 8.22 16.02 3.14
CA LYS A 148 8.92 17.28 3.38
C LYS A 148 9.50 17.35 4.78
N THR A 149 8.76 16.93 5.80
CA THR A 149 9.25 16.88 7.19
C THR A 149 10.40 15.89 7.35
N ILE A 150 10.34 14.72 6.72
CA ILE A 150 11.46 13.76 6.76
C ILE A 150 12.68 14.34 6.05
N ALA A 151 12.49 14.93 4.87
CA ALA A 151 13.56 15.54 4.11
C ALA A 151 14.21 16.73 4.84
N SER A 152 13.43 17.59 5.49
CA SER A 152 13.95 18.74 6.24
C SER A 152 14.74 18.29 7.45
N ASN A 153 14.18 17.41 8.26
CA ASN A 153 14.81 16.99 9.50
C ASN A 153 16.06 16.14 9.24
N LEU A 154 16.12 15.46 8.09
CA LEU A 154 17.29 14.69 7.68
C LEU A 154 18.22 15.51 6.79
N LYS A 155 18.00 16.79 6.50
CA LYS A 155 18.90 17.55 5.62
C LYS A 155 20.31 17.68 6.22
N ASP A 156 20.37 17.98 7.51
CA ASP A 156 21.59 18.40 8.20
C ASP A 156 22.27 17.30 9.04
N VAL A 157 21.71 16.08 9.02
CA VAL A 157 22.28 14.88 9.67
C VAL A 157 23.27 14.17 8.76
#